data_AF-A0A6N7L909-F1
#
_entry.id   AF-A0A6N7L909-F1
#
_cell.length_a   1.000
_cell.length_b   1.000
_cell.length_c   1.000
_cell.angle_alpha   90.00
_cell.angle_beta   90.00
_cell.angle_gamma   90.00
#
_symmetry.space_group_name_H-M   'P 1'
#
loop_
_entity.id
_entity.type
_entity.pdbx_description
1 polymer ?
#
loop_
_entity_poly.entity_id
_entity_poly.type
_entity_poly.pdbx_seq_one_letter_code
_entity_poly.pdbx_strand_id
1 'polypeptide(L)'
;MRYAIYFALPADDRLTQTAAHWLGRDAFIDGALSWPEVPALGRENQMALTADPRRYGFHGTLKAPFELAEGKSEADLLAAFDEFAAEIEAFEVPRIVLHQIGPFFALVPAEDCPPLRSLAEQAVRRFEPFRAPLSDADIARRNPERLTRRQREYLTTWGYPYVFEEFQFHMTLTGPVPKETQPVMRETLTAAFEEFTGKPLDVATIALFVEPHRGAPFTVYSLLPLGGASERKIA
;
A
#
# COMPACT_ATOMS: atom_id res chain seq x y z
N MET A 1 5.18 5.02 17.33
CA MET A 1 4.57 3.91 16.57
C MET A 1 3.47 4.48 15.69
N ARG A 2 3.36 4.00 14.44
CA ARG A 2 2.32 4.41 13.49
C ARG A 2 1.60 3.20 12.92
N TYR A 3 0.33 3.34 12.61
CA TYR A 3 -0.50 2.32 11.97
C TYR A 3 -0.89 2.77 10.57
N ALA A 4 -1.10 1.82 9.67
CA ALA A 4 -1.64 2.09 8.34
C ALA A 4 -2.58 0.97 7.92
N ILE A 5 -3.59 1.29 7.11
CA ILE A 5 -4.54 0.29 6.61
C ILE A 5 -4.34 0.17 5.13
N TYR A 6 -3.99 -1.03 4.71
CA TYR A 6 -3.61 -1.33 3.35
C TYR A 6 -4.44 -2.47 2.79
N PHE A 7 -4.62 -2.47 1.49
CA PHE A 7 -4.83 -3.69 0.75
C PHE A 7 -3.51 -4.46 0.73
N ALA A 8 -3.55 -5.74 1.08
CA ALA A 8 -2.44 -6.67 0.96
C ALA A 8 -2.99 -8.06 0.70
N LEU A 9 -2.32 -8.81 -0.18
CA LEU A 9 -2.61 -10.21 -0.44
C LEU A 9 -1.96 -11.10 0.65
N PRO A 10 -2.43 -12.35 0.83
CA PRO A 10 -1.79 -13.32 1.74
C PRO A 10 -0.28 -13.49 1.49
N ALA A 11 0.44 -13.94 2.52
CA ALA A 11 1.90 -14.13 2.45
C ALA A 11 2.33 -15.24 1.46
N ASP A 12 1.47 -16.25 1.26
CA ASP A 12 1.67 -17.35 0.33
C ASP A 12 1.18 -17.03 -1.09
N ASP A 13 0.58 -15.85 -1.32
CA ASP A 13 0.19 -15.40 -2.64
C ASP A 13 1.42 -15.14 -3.53
N ARG A 14 1.33 -15.58 -4.79
CA ARG A 14 2.46 -15.50 -5.72
C ARG A 14 2.83 -14.07 -6.10
N LEU A 15 1.88 -13.14 -6.18
CA LEU A 15 2.16 -11.75 -6.44
C LEU A 15 2.87 -11.12 -5.23
N THR A 16 2.42 -11.42 -4.00
CA THR A 16 3.11 -10.99 -2.77
C THR A 16 4.57 -11.45 -2.78
N GLN A 17 4.81 -12.74 -3.04
CA GLN A 17 6.16 -13.30 -3.04
C GLN A 17 7.03 -12.67 -4.14
N THR A 18 6.53 -12.54 -5.37
CA THR A 18 7.29 -11.90 -6.46
C THR A 18 7.65 -10.45 -6.11
N ALA A 19 6.69 -9.68 -5.57
CA ALA A 19 6.94 -8.31 -5.17
C ALA A 19 7.91 -8.21 -3.99
N ALA A 20 7.80 -9.08 -2.98
CA ALA A 20 8.72 -9.12 -1.85
C ALA A 20 10.16 -9.42 -2.31
N HIS A 21 10.35 -10.36 -3.23
CA HIS A 21 11.68 -10.63 -3.82
C HIS A 21 12.22 -9.44 -4.62
N TRP A 22 11.38 -8.81 -5.44
CA TRP A 22 11.74 -7.60 -6.18
C TRP A 22 12.17 -6.45 -5.25
N LEU A 23 11.42 -6.22 -4.18
CA LEU A 23 11.69 -5.18 -3.20
C LEU A 23 12.83 -5.55 -2.24
N GLY A 24 13.11 -6.84 -2.03
CA GLY A 24 14.12 -7.34 -1.10
C GLY A 24 13.71 -7.49 0.33
N ARG A 25 12.41 -7.45 0.56
CA ARG A 25 11.86 -7.50 1.88
C ARG A 25 10.42 -7.95 1.80
N ASP A 26 10.10 -8.91 2.65
CA ASP A 26 8.73 -9.28 2.94
C ASP A 26 8.20 -8.40 4.09
N ALA A 27 6.91 -8.04 4.04
CA ALA A 27 6.25 -7.35 5.14
C ALA A 27 5.71 -8.31 6.21
N PHE A 28 5.53 -9.59 5.87
CA PHE A 28 4.98 -10.63 6.74
C PHE A 28 6.02 -11.31 7.63
N ILE A 29 7.29 -11.27 7.26
CA ILE A 29 8.38 -11.89 8.02
C ILE A 29 9.53 -10.90 8.26
N ASP A 30 10.27 -11.15 9.34
CA ASP A 30 11.47 -10.38 9.64
C ASP A 30 12.65 -10.83 8.77
N GLY A 31 13.39 -9.87 8.23
CA GLY A 31 14.64 -10.11 7.51
C GLY A 31 14.63 -9.63 6.06
N ALA A 32 15.84 -9.55 5.49
CA ALA A 32 16.03 -9.23 4.07
C ALA A 32 15.90 -10.51 3.24
N LEU A 33 15.22 -10.42 2.09
CA LEU A 33 15.19 -11.51 1.14
C LEU A 33 16.40 -11.46 0.22
N SER A 34 16.84 -12.64 -0.24
CA SER A 34 17.84 -12.72 -1.31
C SER A 34 17.31 -12.01 -2.54
N TRP A 35 18.12 -11.12 -3.10
CA TRP A 35 17.79 -10.41 -4.32
C TRP A 35 18.06 -11.26 -5.54
N PRO A 36 17.09 -11.42 -6.45
CA PRO A 36 17.44 -11.80 -7.80
C PRO A 36 18.27 -10.67 -8.38
N GLU A 37 19.54 -10.93 -8.66
CA GLU A 37 20.37 -9.95 -9.36
C GLU A 37 19.79 -9.78 -10.76
N VAL A 38 19.32 -8.58 -11.09
CA VAL A 38 18.96 -8.21 -12.45
C VAL A 38 20.19 -7.57 -13.08
N PRO A 39 20.93 -8.28 -13.97
CA PRO A 39 22.22 -7.80 -14.47
C PRO A 39 22.11 -6.44 -15.19
N ALA A 40 20.97 -6.17 -15.83
CA ALA A 40 20.72 -4.94 -16.56
C ALA A 40 20.58 -3.68 -15.68
N LEU A 41 20.14 -3.84 -14.42
CA LEU A 41 20.03 -2.71 -13.47
C LEU A 41 21.25 -2.64 -12.55
N GLY A 42 21.82 -3.78 -12.20
CA GLY A 42 22.81 -3.91 -11.14
C GLY A 42 22.17 -3.84 -9.75
N ARG A 43 22.71 -4.64 -8.82
CA ARG A 43 22.14 -4.80 -7.48
C ARG A 43 22.03 -3.47 -6.71
N GLU A 44 23.08 -2.65 -6.69
CA GLU A 44 23.09 -1.40 -5.92
C GLU A 44 22.05 -0.39 -6.42
N ASN A 45 21.92 -0.25 -7.73
CA ASN A 45 20.94 0.64 -8.35
C ASN A 45 19.52 0.19 -8.06
N GLN A 46 19.22 -1.11 -8.23
CA GLN A 46 17.90 -1.60 -7.87
C GLN A 46 17.66 -1.32 -6.37
N MET A 47 18.66 -1.48 -5.47
CA MET A 47 18.50 -1.28 -4.01
C MET A 47 18.15 0.16 -3.68
N ALA A 48 18.81 1.11 -4.35
CA ALA A 48 18.49 2.52 -4.24
C ALA A 48 17.08 2.82 -4.78
N LEU A 49 16.74 2.28 -5.95
CA LEU A 49 15.47 2.53 -6.63
C LEU A 49 14.27 1.87 -5.95
N THR A 50 14.46 0.87 -5.08
CA THR A 50 13.37 0.26 -4.31
C THR A 50 13.38 0.65 -2.83
N ALA A 51 14.29 1.51 -2.37
CA ALA A 51 14.46 1.82 -0.95
C ALA A 51 13.16 2.29 -0.26
N ASP A 52 12.44 3.21 -0.88
CA ASP A 52 11.18 3.74 -0.35
C ASP A 52 10.08 2.67 -0.30
N PRO A 53 9.63 2.03 -1.40
CA PRO A 53 8.60 1.01 -1.33
C PRO A 53 9.01 -0.21 -0.50
N ARG A 54 10.30 -0.59 -0.52
CA ARG A 54 10.83 -1.67 0.33
C ARG A 54 10.59 -1.39 1.80
N ARG A 55 10.64 -0.15 2.28
CA ARG A 55 10.36 0.17 3.69
C ARG A 55 8.89 -0.03 4.04
N TYR A 56 7.97 0.27 3.14
CA TYR A 56 6.54 0.08 3.39
C TYR A 56 6.09 -1.36 3.17
N GLY A 57 6.82 -2.14 2.38
CA GLY A 57 6.39 -3.46 1.92
C GLY A 57 5.44 -3.36 0.73
N PHE A 58 5.19 -4.48 0.05
CA PHE A 58 4.25 -4.52 -1.06
C PHE A 58 2.81 -4.40 -0.56
N HIS A 59 2.09 -3.36 -0.99
CA HIS A 59 0.76 -3.03 -0.51
C HIS A 59 0.04 -2.03 -1.43
N GLY A 60 -1.27 -1.89 -1.30
CA GLY A 60 -2.07 -0.77 -1.83
C GLY A 60 -2.60 0.11 -0.70
N THR A 61 -2.34 1.41 -0.72
CA THR A 61 -2.74 2.30 0.40
C THR A 61 -4.26 2.52 0.42
N LEU A 62 -4.95 2.21 1.55
CA LEU A 62 -6.35 2.58 1.79
C LEU A 62 -6.45 3.74 2.80
N LYS A 63 -5.71 3.66 3.91
CA LYS A 63 -5.49 4.76 4.86
C LYS A 63 -3.99 4.94 5.09
N ALA A 64 -3.49 6.14 4.79
CA ALA A 64 -2.09 6.49 4.98
C ALA A 64 -1.68 6.40 6.46
N PRO A 65 -0.38 6.22 6.77
CA PRO A 65 0.07 6.02 8.14
C PRO A 65 -0.31 7.14 9.11
N PHE A 66 -0.76 6.77 10.31
CA PHE A 66 -1.17 7.66 11.38
C PHE A 66 -0.66 7.21 12.76
N GLU A 67 -0.50 8.16 13.68
CA GLU A 67 -0.35 7.89 15.12
C GLU A 67 -1.74 7.83 15.76
N LEU A 68 -1.88 7.09 16.86
CA LEU A 68 -3.15 7.04 17.59
C LEU A 68 -3.42 8.36 18.32
N ALA A 69 -4.64 8.86 18.20
CA ALA A 69 -5.11 10.03 18.93
C ALA A 69 -5.12 9.77 20.45
N GLU A 70 -5.05 10.85 21.23
CA GLU A 70 -5.22 10.77 22.68
C GLU A 70 -6.57 10.12 23.04
N GLY A 71 -6.55 9.17 23.98
CA GLY A 71 -7.74 8.41 24.38
C GLY A 71 -8.14 7.28 23.44
N LYS A 72 -7.36 6.99 22.39
CA LYS A 72 -7.54 5.80 21.54
C LYS A 72 -6.48 4.76 21.83
N SER A 73 -6.89 3.51 22.04
CA SER A 73 -5.97 2.39 22.25
C SER A 73 -5.79 1.57 20.97
N GLU A 74 -4.72 0.76 20.92
CA GLU A 74 -4.52 -0.22 19.86
C GLU A 74 -5.64 -1.28 19.85
N ALA A 75 -6.16 -1.65 21.03
CA ALA A 75 -7.28 -2.59 21.13
C ALA A 75 -8.56 -2.04 20.48
N ASP A 76 -8.85 -0.75 20.67
CA ASP A 76 -9.99 -0.10 20.00
C ASP A 76 -9.81 -0.07 18.48
N LEU A 77 -8.57 0.14 18.00
CA LEU A 77 -8.25 0.14 16.58
C LEU A 77 -8.45 -1.25 15.97
N LEU A 78 -7.97 -2.30 16.65
CA LEU A 78 -8.14 -3.68 16.23
C LEU A 78 -9.63 -4.07 16.16
N ALA A 79 -10.42 -3.74 17.18
CA ALA A 79 -11.85 -4.01 17.16
C ALA A 79 -12.55 -3.31 15.97
N ALA A 80 -12.24 -2.04 15.72
CA ALA A 80 -12.78 -1.32 14.56
C ALA A 80 -12.29 -1.90 13.22
N PHE A 81 -11.08 -2.47 13.18
CA PHE A 81 -10.52 -3.13 12.02
C PHE A 81 -11.22 -4.46 11.72
N ASP A 82 -11.49 -5.27 12.74
CA ASP A 82 -12.28 -6.50 12.63
C ASP A 82 -13.69 -6.23 12.13
N GLU A 83 -14.38 -5.25 12.71
CA GLU A 83 -15.72 -4.82 12.28
C GLU A 83 -15.72 -4.33 10.84
N PHE A 84 -14.74 -3.49 10.48
CA PHE A 84 -14.61 -2.97 9.13
C PHE A 84 -14.39 -4.07 8.09
N ALA A 85 -13.52 -5.05 8.38
CA ALA A 85 -13.29 -6.17 7.47
C ALA A 85 -14.56 -7.02 7.26
N ALA A 86 -15.35 -7.23 8.32
CA ALA A 86 -16.57 -8.03 8.26
C ALA A 86 -17.71 -7.38 7.46
N GLU A 87 -17.77 -6.05 7.41
CA GLU A 87 -18.83 -5.28 6.74
C GLU A 87 -18.63 -5.13 5.22
N ILE A 88 -17.39 -5.23 4.74
CA ILE A 88 -17.08 -5.00 3.32
C ILE A 88 -17.03 -6.34 2.60
N GLU A 89 -17.84 -6.50 1.55
CA GLU A 89 -17.79 -7.67 0.68
C GLU A 89 -16.50 -7.69 -0.16
N ALA A 90 -15.95 -8.88 -0.35
CA ALA A 90 -14.85 -9.09 -1.29
C ALA A 90 -15.29 -8.79 -2.74
N PHE A 91 -14.36 -8.31 -3.55
CA PHE A 91 -14.61 -8.00 -4.95
C PHE A 91 -13.33 -8.19 -5.77
N GLU A 92 -13.45 -8.07 -7.09
CA GLU A 92 -12.33 -8.23 -8.01
C GLU A 92 -12.04 -6.91 -8.72
N VAL A 93 -10.76 -6.59 -8.91
CA VAL A 93 -10.31 -5.63 -9.92
C VAL A 93 -10.13 -6.40 -11.22
N PRO A 94 -10.89 -6.12 -12.30
CA PRO A 94 -10.94 -7.00 -13.48
C PRO A 94 -9.60 -7.19 -14.19
N ARG A 95 -8.73 -6.17 -14.14
CA ARG A 95 -7.42 -6.20 -14.77
C ARG A 95 -6.44 -5.26 -14.08
N ILE A 96 -5.26 -5.77 -13.73
CA ILE A 96 -4.13 -4.94 -13.30
C ILE A 96 -3.05 -4.83 -14.38
N VAL A 97 -2.35 -3.70 -14.41
CA VAL A 97 -1.28 -3.42 -15.37
C VAL A 97 -0.09 -2.76 -14.69
N LEU A 98 1.09 -2.95 -15.26
CA LEU A 98 2.26 -2.16 -14.90
C LEU A 98 2.12 -0.74 -15.48
N HIS A 99 2.18 0.27 -14.62
CA HIS A 99 2.09 1.67 -15.03
C HIS A 99 3.16 2.53 -14.37
N GLN A 100 3.46 3.67 -14.99
CA GLN A 100 4.37 4.67 -14.44
C GLN A 100 3.56 5.86 -13.96
N ILE A 101 3.65 6.17 -12.67
CA ILE A 101 3.00 7.32 -12.03
C ILE A 101 4.10 8.35 -11.76
N GLY A 102 4.15 9.42 -12.55
CA GLY A 102 5.23 10.39 -12.48
C GLY A 102 6.61 9.71 -12.68
N PRO A 103 7.52 9.75 -11.69
CA PRO A 103 8.85 9.16 -11.83
C PRO A 103 8.94 7.68 -11.42
N PHE A 104 7.88 7.03 -10.92
CA PHE A 104 7.98 5.69 -10.37
C PHE A 104 7.03 4.68 -11.01
N PHE A 105 7.29 3.38 -10.82
CA PHE A 105 6.49 2.29 -11.36
C PHE A 105 5.67 1.58 -10.28
N ALA A 106 4.46 1.18 -10.66
CA ALA A 106 3.51 0.49 -9.79
C ALA A 106 2.58 -0.43 -10.60
N LEU A 107 1.98 -1.41 -9.92
CA LEU A 107 0.81 -2.11 -10.44
C LEU A 107 -0.45 -1.30 -10.13
N VAL A 108 -1.31 -1.10 -11.13
CA VAL A 108 -2.53 -0.29 -11.02
C VAL A 108 -3.71 -1.01 -11.69
N PRO A 109 -4.96 -0.65 -11.36
CA PRO A 109 -6.13 -1.08 -12.12
C PRO A 109 -6.03 -0.54 -13.54
N ALA A 110 -6.33 -1.35 -14.54
CA ALA A 110 -6.30 -0.92 -15.94
C ALA A 110 -7.45 0.03 -16.30
N GLU A 111 -8.55 -0.08 -15.56
CA GLU A 111 -9.75 0.74 -15.66
C GLU A 111 -10.16 1.24 -14.27
N ASP A 112 -11.07 2.21 -14.25
CA ASP A 112 -11.67 2.66 -13.00
C ASP A 112 -12.40 1.51 -12.28
N CYS A 113 -12.19 1.40 -10.97
CA CYS A 113 -12.79 0.38 -10.12
C CYS A 113 -13.55 1.06 -8.97
N PRO A 114 -14.86 1.33 -9.14
CA PRO A 114 -15.67 1.98 -8.11
C PRO A 114 -15.68 1.27 -6.75
N PRO A 115 -15.76 -0.08 -6.66
CA PRO A 115 -15.67 -0.77 -5.38
C PRO A 115 -14.36 -0.48 -4.63
N LEU A 116 -13.23 -0.39 -5.34
CA LEU A 116 -11.93 -0.08 -4.75
C LEU A 116 -11.84 1.34 -4.21
N ARG A 117 -12.39 2.31 -4.94
CA ARG A 117 -12.52 3.69 -4.47
C ARG A 117 -13.41 3.78 -3.23
N SER A 118 -14.54 3.07 -3.26
CA SER A 118 -15.47 3.00 -2.12
C SER A 118 -14.80 2.40 -0.88
N LEU A 119 -14.05 1.30 -1.03
CA LEU A 119 -13.29 0.69 0.06
C LEU A 119 -12.30 1.69 0.68
N ALA A 120 -11.53 2.41 -0.15
CA ALA A 120 -10.57 3.40 0.34
C ALA A 120 -11.26 4.58 1.04
N GLU A 121 -12.35 5.10 0.49
CA GLU A 121 -13.15 6.15 1.12
C GLU A 121 -13.70 5.71 2.49
N GLN A 122 -14.27 4.50 2.56
CA GLN A 122 -14.81 3.97 3.80
C GLN A 122 -13.69 3.76 4.84
N ALA A 123 -12.52 3.26 4.44
CA ALA A 123 -11.37 3.14 5.34
C ALA A 123 -10.92 4.52 5.85
N VAL A 124 -10.81 5.53 4.97
CA VAL A 124 -10.43 6.89 5.39
C VAL A 124 -11.40 7.43 6.44
N ARG A 125 -12.72 7.27 6.23
CA ARG A 125 -13.75 7.75 7.14
C ARG A 125 -13.81 6.98 8.45
N ARG A 126 -13.79 5.64 8.39
CA ARG A 126 -13.89 4.75 9.55
C ARG A 126 -12.75 4.97 10.54
N PHE A 127 -11.54 5.18 10.03
CA PHE A 127 -10.34 5.24 10.86
C PHE A 127 -9.84 6.66 11.15
N GLU A 128 -10.48 7.70 10.61
CA GLU A 128 -10.14 9.08 10.95
C GLU A 128 -10.24 9.39 12.46
N PRO A 129 -11.25 8.91 13.22
CA PRO A 129 -11.32 9.14 14.67
C PRO A 129 -10.14 8.55 15.47
N PHE A 130 -9.37 7.64 14.88
CA PHE A 130 -8.18 7.05 15.51
C PHE A 130 -6.91 7.85 15.27
N ARG A 131 -6.89 8.73 14.27
CA ARG A 131 -5.69 9.45 13.88
C ARG A 131 -5.45 10.66 14.79
N ALA A 132 -4.24 10.74 15.35
CA ALA A 132 -3.74 11.96 15.97
C ALA A 132 -3.55 13.09 14.94
N PRO A 133 -3.72 14.37 15.34
CA PRO A 133 -3.34 15.51 14.50
C PRO A 133 -1.93 15.37 13.94
N LEU A 134 -1.70 15.86 12.71
CA LEU A 134 -0.37 15.82 12.12
C LEU A 134 0.57 16.74 12.89
N SER A 135 1.83 16.31 13.05
CA SER A 135 2.90 17.20 13.47
C SER A 135 3.31 18.16 12.34
N ASP A 136 3.91 19.30 12.68
CA ASP A 136 4.46 20.24 11.69
C ASP A 136 5.48 19.56 10.77
N ALA A 137 6.27 18.63 11.30
CA ALA A 137 7.22 17.84 10.52
C ALA A 137 6.52 16.91 9.50
N ASP A 138 5.39 16.30 9.88
CA ASP A 138 4.62 15.47 8.96
C ASP A 138 3.94 16.30 7.86
N ILE A 139 3.46 17.50 8.20
CA ILE A 139 2.91 18.46 7.22
C ILE A 139 3.99 18.90 6.25
N ALA A 140 5.15 19.36 6.76
CA ALA A 140 6.26 19.84 5.93
C ALA A 140 6.75 18.78 4.95
N ARG A 141 6.85 17.51 5.36
CA ARG A 141 7.26 16.41 4.49
C ARG A 141 6.31 16.19 3.30
N ARG A 142 5.06 16.65 3.38
CA ARG A 142 4.08 16.56 2.28
C ARG A 142 4.18 17.71 1.28
N ASN A 143 5.10 18.65 1.47
CA ASN A 143 5.35 19.78 0.57
C ASN A 143 4.04 20.52 0.20
N PRO A 144 3.30 21.05 1.20
CA PRO A 144 1.96 21.62 1.01
C PRO A 144 1.89 22.77 0.00
N GLU A 145 3.00 23.45 -0.24
CA GLU A 145 3.18 24.48 -1.26
C GLU A 145 3.06 23.94 -2.69
N ARG A 146 3.32 22.65 -2.90
CA ARG A 146 3.17 21.97 -4.21
C ARG A 146 1.79 21.34 -4.41
N LEU A 147 0.97 21.30 -3.37
CA LEU A 147 -0.36 20.69 -3.41
C LEU A 147 -1.39 21.64 -4.04
N THR A 148 -2.44 21.09 -4.63
CA THR A 148 -3.63 21.87 -5.01
C THR A 148 -4.36 22.39 -3.76
N ARG A 149 -5.30 23.32 -3.93
CA ARG A 149 -6.13 23.77 -2.81
C ARG A 149 -6.87 22.60 -2.14
N ARG A 150 -7.45 21.71 -2.96
CA ARG A 150 -8.21 20.56 -2.49
C ARG A 150 -7.34 19.55 -1.73
N GLN A 151 -6.15 19.27 -2.25
CA GLN A 151 -5.18 18.40 -1.58
C GLN A 151 -4.71 18.98 -0.25
N ARG A 152 -4.57 20.31 -0.11
CA ARG A 152 -4.29 20.95 1.19
C ARG A 152 -5.45 20.82 2.17
N GLU A 153 -6.69 21.01 1.73
CA GLU A 153 -7.87 20.75 2.56
C GLU A 153 -7.86 19.31 3.07
N TYR A 154 -7.53 18.35 2.20
CA TYR A 154 -7.42 16.95 2.58
C TYR A 154 -6.26 16.63 3.51
N LEU A 155 -5.11 17.25 3.32
CA LEU A 155 -3.99 17.13 4.25
C LEU A 155 -4.38 17.61 5.65
N THR A 156 -5.07 18.75 5.75
CA THR A 156 -5.51 19.31 7.04
C THR A 156 -6.58 18.45 7.70
N THR A 157 -7.61 18.05 6.96
CA THR A 157 -8.78 17.35 7.53
C THR A 157 -8.52 15.86 7.76
N TRP A 158 -7.82 15.18 6.84
CA TRP A 158 -7.69 13.72 6.82
C TRP A 158 -6.27 13.20 7.03
N GLY A 159 -5.31 14.13 7.20
CA GLY A 159 -3.89 13.82 7.39
C GLY A 159 -3.17 13.33 6.13
N TYR A 160 -3.82 13.33 4.96
CA TYR A 160 -3.25 12.86 3.71
C TYR A 160 -3.91 13.53 2.49
N PRO A 161 -3.14 13.99 1.49
CA PRO A 161 -3.69 14.79 0.39
C PRO A 161 -4.38 13.96 -0.71
N TYR A 162 -4.07 12.66 -0.83
CA TYR A 162 -4.54 11.80 -1.93
C TYR A 162 -5.65 10.86 -1.47
N VAL A 163 -6.77 11.46 -1.02
CA VAL A 163 -7.98 10.76 -0.56
C VAL A 163 -9.21 11.19 -1.40
N PHE A 164 -10.28 10.40 -1.36
CA PHE A 164 -11.54 10.65 -2.09
C PHE A 164 -11.32 10.84 -3.60
N GLU A 165 -11.60 12.02 -4.16
CA GLU A 165 -11.44 12.31 -5.59
C GLU A 165 -9.97 12.34 -6.02
N GLU A 166 -9.04 12.50 -5.09
CA GLU A 166 -7.59 12.43 -5.33
C GLU A 166 -7.03 11.01 -5.11
N PHE A 167 -7.88 10.03 -4.78
CA PHE A 167 -7.48 8.65 -4.59
C PHE A 167 -7.12 8.00 -5.92
N GLN A 168 -5.91 7.44 -5.99
CA GLN A 168 -5.46 6.59 -7.08
C GLN A 168 -4.85 5.32 -6.48
N PHE A 169 -5.50 4.18 -6.69
CA PHE A 169 -4.95 2.91 -6.24
C PHE A 169 -3.69 2.55 -7.02
N HIS A 170 -2.64 2.16 -6.30
CA HIS A 170 -1.41 1.66 -6.86
C HIS A 170 -0.67 0.81 -5.83
N MET A 171 0.04 -0.23 -6.31
CA MET A 171 0.97 -1.02 -5.52
C MET A 171 2.38 -0.76 -6.02
N THR A 172 3.13 0.02 -5.24
CA THR A 172 4.41 0.62 -5.66
C THR A 172 5.51 -0.42 -5.78
N LEU A 173 6.21 -0.42 -6.92
CA LEU A 173 7.34 -1.31 -7.20
C LEU A 173 8.68 -0.57 -7.13
N THR A 174 8.72 0.74 -7.38
CA THR A 174 9.94 1.55 -7.30
C THR A 174 9.68 2.89 -6.61
N GLY A 175 10.73 3.51 -6.08
CA GLY A 175 10.80 4.94 -5.89
C GLY A 175 11.04 5.68 -7.22
N PRO A 176 11.44 6.95 -7.19
CA PRO A 176 11.73 7.73 -8.39
C PRO A 176 12.86 7.10 -9.23
N VAL A 177 12.59 6.85 -10.51
CA VAL A 177 13.52 6.27 -11.49
C VAL A 177 14.01 7.36 -12.44
N PRO A 178 15.34 7.57 -12.57
CA PRO A 178 15.93 8.49 -13.54
C PRO A 178 15.46 8.20 -14.97
N LYS A 179 15.28 9.23 -15.79
CA LYS A 179 14.67 9.11 -17.14
C LYS A 179 15.44 8.13 -18.03
N GLU A 180 16.75 8.14 -17.93
CA GLU A 180 17.68 7.27 -18.63
C GLU A 180 17.55 5.80 -18.22
N THR A 181 17.10 5.51 -17.00
CA THR A 181 16.91 4.14 -16.47
C THR A 181 15.48 3.64 -16.69
N GLN A 182 14.51 4.52 -16.96
CA GLN A 182 13.10 4.16 -17.10
C GLN A 182 12.82 3.08 -18.17
N PRO A 183 13.47 3.06 -19.36
CA PRO A 183 13.24 2.00 -20.34
C PRO A 183 13.65 0.62 -19.81
N VAL A 184 14.86 0.49 -19.27
CA VAL A 184 15.39 -0.77 -18.72
C VAL A 184 14.57 -1.22 -17.51
N MET A 185 14.18 -0.28 -16.65
CA MET A 185 13.31 -0.57 -15.50
C MET A 185 11.95 -1.11 -15.96
N ARG A 186 11.34 -0.49 -16.98
CA ARG A 186 10.06 -0.94 -17.54
C ARG A 186 10.15 -2.35 -18.09
N GLU A 187 11.18 -2.65 -18.88
CA GLU A 187 11.40 -3.99 -19.45
C GLU A 187 11.59 -5.03 -18.34
N THR A 188 12.43 -4.72 -17.36
CA THR A 188 12.69 -5.59 -16.19
C THR A 188 11.39 -5.90 -15.44
N LEU A 189 10.62 -4.86 -15.09
CA LEU A 189 9.37 -5.03 -14.36
C LEU A 189 8.30 -5.73 -15.18
N THR A 190 8.26 -5.51 -16.50
CA THR A 190 7.31 -6.19 -17.38
C THR A 190 7.58 -7.69 -17.37
N ALA A 191 8.85 -8.11 -17.50
CA ALA A 191 9.23 -9.51 -17.43
C ALA A 191 8.98 -10.11 -16.02
N ALA A 192 9.34 -9.39 -14.96
CA ALA A 192 9.18 -9.89 -13.59
C ALA A 192 7.72 -10.08 -13.17
N PHE A 193 6.79 -9.29 -13.72
CA PHE A 193 5.38 -9.30 -13.35
C PHE A 193 4.44 -9.77 -14.47
N GLU A 194 4.96 -10.34 -15.56
CA GLU A 194 4.18 -10.76 -16.74
C GLU A 194 3.03 -11.70 -16.37
N GLU A 195 3.25 -12.55 -15.37
CA GLU A 195 2.26 -13.51 -14.92
C GLU A 195 1.05 -12.86 -14.22
N PHE A 196 1.18 -11.64 -13.72
CA PHE A 196 0.12 -10.96 -12.96
C PHE A 196 -0.55 -9.86 -13.77
N THR A 197 0.20 -9.20 -14.65
CA THR A 197 -0.36 -8.14 -15.50
C THR A 197 -1.34 -8.71 -16.53
N GLY A 198 -2.41 -7.97 -16.82
CA GLY A 198 -3.46 -8.42 -17.72
C GLY A 198 -4.46 -9.39 -17.09
N LYS A 199 -4.27 -9.76 -15.83
CA LYS A 199 -5.17 -10.64 -15.07
C LYS A 199 -5.96 -9.87 -14.01
N PRO A 200 -7.06 -10.45 -13.51
CA PRO A 200 -7.77 -9.89 -12.38
C PRO A 200 -6.94 -9.93 -11.09
N LEU A 201 -7.33 -9.08 -10.14
CA LEU A 201 -6.78 -9.03 -8.79
C LEU A 201 -7.93 -9.15 -7.79
N ASP A 202 -7.90 -10.21 -7.00
CA ASP A 202 -8.87 -10.43 -5.93
C ASP A 202 -8.61 -9.48 -4.76
N VAL A 203 -9.60 -8.65 -4.45
CA VAL A 203 -9.63 -7.80 -3.27
C VAL A 203 -10.45 -8.53 -2.21
N ALA A 204 -9.81 -9.52 -1.60
CA ALA A 204 -10.42 -10.39 -0.59
C ALA A 204 -9.84 -10.18 0.81
N THR A 205 -8.78 -9.37 0.97
CA THR A 205 -8.12 -9.14 2.26
C THR A 205 -7.71 -7.68 2.43
N ILE A 206 -7.73 -7.23 3.68
CA ILE A 206 -7.12 -5.97 4.12
C ILE A 206 -6.18 -6.24 5.28
N ALA A 207 -5.19 -5.37 5.44
CA ALA A 207 -4.16 -5.52 6.44
C ALA A 207 -3.97 -4.24 7.26
N LEU A 208 -3.77 -4.45 8.56
CA LEU A 208 -3.25 -3.43 9.46
C LEU A 208 -1.73 -3.60 9.50
N PHE A 209 -1.02 -2.57 9.07
CA PHE A 209 0.44 -2.49 9.13
C PHE A 209 0.86 -1.60 10.30
N VAL A 210 2.01 -1.91 10.89
CA VAL A 210 2.61 -1.14 11.98
C VAL A 210 4.02 -0.71 11.61
N GLU A 211 4.35 0.55 11.93
CA GLU A 211 5.71 1.04 12.02
C GLU A 211 6.06 1.26 13.49
N PRO A 212 6.91 0.39 14.09
CA PRO A 212 7.22 0.43 15.52
C PRO A 212 7.77 1.80 15.97
N HIS A 213 8.72 2.35 15.20
CA HIS A 213 9.25 3.69 15.39
C HIS A 213 9.51 4.38 14.05
N ARG A 214 9.50 5.71 14.03
CA ARG A 214 9.68 6.48 12.79
C ARG A 214 10.95 6.06 12.06
N GLY A 215 10.79 5.72 10.78
CA GLY A 215 11.88 5.28 9.91
C GLY A 215 12.07 3.76 9.88
N ALA A 216 11.47 3.00 10.80
CA ALA A 216 11.46 1.55 10.73
C ALA A 216 10.70 1.05 9.47
N PRO A 217 10.99 -0.18 9.01
CA PRO A 217 10.12 -0.88 8.07
C PRO A 217 8.72 -1.10 8.67
N PHE A 218 7.69 -0.97 7.84
CA PHE A 218 6.32 -1.31 8.24
C PHE A 218 6.09 -2.81 8.11
N THR A 219 5.67 -3.50 9.16
CA THR A 219 5.34 -4.93 9.13
C THR A 219 3.84 -5.16 9.20
N VAL A 220 3.39 -6.31 8.70
CA VAL A 220 2.00 -6.74 8.83
C VAL A 220 1.73 -7.08 10.30
N TYR A 221 0.76 -6.41 10.89
CA TYR A 221 0.32 -6.67 12.26
C TYR A 221 -0.91 -7.58 12.30
N SER A 222 -1.85 -7.36 11.38
CA SER A 222 -3.02 -8.23 11.18
C SER A 222 -3.41 -8.25 9.70
N LEU A 223 -3.86 -9.40 9.21
CA LEU A 223 -4.43 -9.59 7.87
C LEU A 223 -5.80 -10.25 8.05
N LEU A 224 -6.85 -9.62 7.53
CA LEU A 224 -8.21 -10.10 7.67
C LEU A 224 -8.87 -10.28 6.30
N PRO A 225 -9.68 -11.34 6.13
CA PRO A 225 -10.54 -11.46 4.96
C PRO A 225 -11.64 -10.40 4.99
N LEU A 226 -12.00 -9.91 3.81
CA LEU A 226 -13.21 -9.14 3.57
C LEU A 226 -14.41 -10.09 3.48
N GLY A 227 -15.55 -9.64 4.02
CA GLY A 227 -16.78 -10.41 4.10
C GLY A 227 -16.75 -11.30 5.33
N GLY A 228 -17.57 -10.97 6.33
CA GLY A 228 -17.66 -11.73 7.57
C GLY A 228 -18.08 -13.19 7.30
N ALA A 229 -17.14 -14.12 7.43
CA ALA A 229 -17.38 -15.56 7.61
C ALA A 229 -18.47 -16.20 6.72
N SER A 230 -18.51 -15.91 5.41
CA SER A 230 -19.29 -16.72 4.46
C SER A 230 -18.41 -17.75 3.77
N GLU A 231 -17.76 -18.59 4.57
CA GLU A 231 -17.38 -19.99 4.30
C GLU A 231 -16.52 -20.50 5.47
N ARG A 232 -17.13 -20.71 6.64
CA ARG A 232 -16.65 -21.84 7.46
C ARG A 232 -17.00 -23.10 6.68
N LYS A 233 -16.12 -23.53 5.77
CA LYS A 233 -16.07 -24.93 5.34
C LYS A 233 -15.65 -25.73 6.57
N ILE A 234 -16.65 -26.16 7.33
CA ILE A 234 -16.50 -27.19 8.35
C ILE A 234 -16.12 -28.46 7.59
N ALA A 235 -14.91 -28.97 7.86
CA ALA A 235 -14.52 -30.32 7.50
C ALA A 235 -15.32 -31.34 8.31
#